data_AF-A0A1J5SUF3-F1
#
_entry.id   AF-A0A1J5SUF3-F1
#
_cell.length_a   1.000
_cell.length_b   1.000
_cell.length_c   1.000
_cell.angle_alpha   90.00
_cell.angle_beta   90.00
_cell.angle_gamma   90.00
#
_symmetry.space_group_name_H-M   'P 1'
#
loop_
_entity.id
_entity.type
_entity.pdbx_description
1 polymer ?
#
loop_
_entity_poly.entity_id
_entity_poly.type
_entity_poly.pdbx_seq_one_letter_code
_entity_poly.pdbx_strand_id
1 'polypeptide(L)' 'MENDFRDKQRKSYSVMRMTYDLTMAVFLLGMAVVMFFGDRFKIIQIMDVDKTFRYFFGSICLLYGGFRLYRGIKSDY' A
#
# COMPACT_ATOMS: atom_id res chain seq x y z
N MET A 1 8.23 32.28 19.88
CA MET A 1 7.38 32.21 18.68
C MET A 1 8.01 31.40 17.55
N GLU A 2 9.33 31.43 17.33
CA GLU A 2 10.02 30.68 16.26
C GLU A 2 9.92 29.14 16.36
N ASN A 3 9.93 28.58 17.57
CA ASN A 3 9.82 27.12 17.77
C ASN A 3 8.44 26.57 17.35
N ASP A 4 7.38 27.34 17.54
CA ASP A 4 5.99 26.92 17.26
C ASP A 4 5.72 26.79 15.74
N PHE A 5 6.37 27.63 14.93
CA PHE A 5 6.34 27.52 13.46
C PHE A 5 7.13 26.30 12.94
N ARG A 6 8.28 25.98 13.57
CA ARG A 6 9.08 24.81 13.21
C ARG A 6 8.37 23.50 13.59
N ASP A 7 7.67 23.47 14.71
CA ASP A 7 6.92 22.28 15.14
C ASP A 7 5.69 22.02 14.26
N LYS A 8 4.97 23.07 13.82
CA LYS A 8 3.91 22.93 12.81
C LYS A 8 4.43 22.39 11.47
N GLN A 9 5.58 22.87 10.99
CA GLN A 9 6.18 22.34 9.75
C GLN A 9 6.58 20.87 9.88
N ARG A 10 7.20 20.47 11.00
CA ARG A 10 7.56 19.07 11.24
C ARG A 10 6.33 18.17 11.30
N LYS A 11 5.27 18.62 11.97
CA LYS A 11 4.01 17.87 12.07
C LYS A 11 3.34 17.71 10.70
N SER A 12 3.27 18.78 9.91
CA SER A 12 2.70 18.72 8.56
C SER A 12 3.52 17.82 7.62
N TYR A 13 4.85 17.85 7.73
CA TYR A 13 5.72 17.00 6.93
C TYR A 13 5.62 15.52 7.33
N SER A 14 5.45 15.25 8.63
CA SER A 14 5.19 13.91 9.15
C SER A 14 3.85 13.35 8.64
N VAL A 15 2.78 14.13 8.69
CA VAL A 15 1.45 13.75 8.19
C VAL A 15 1.48 13.52 6.67
N MET A 16 2.21 14.34 5.91
CA MET A 16 2.39 14.14 4.46
C MET A 16 3.09 12.81 4.18
N ARG A 17 4.18 12.51 4.90
CA ARG A 17 4.94 11.26 4.73
C ARG A 17 4.09 10.04 5.11
N MET A 18 3.35 10.12 6.21
CA MET A 18 2.45 9.06 6.65
C MET A 18 1.33 8.79 5.64
N THR A 19 0.69 9.85 5.11
CA THR A 19 -0.34 9.72 4.08
C THR A 19 0.23 9.10 2.80
N TYR A 20 1.46 9.44 2.42
CA TYR A 20 2.11 8.87 1.25
C TYR A 20 2.41 7.37 1.42
N ASP A 21 2.94 6.98 2.58
CA ASP A 21 3.20 5.58 2.92
C ASP A 21 1.90 4.75 2.97
N LEU A 22 0.83 5.34 3.50
CA LEU A 22 -0.49 4.71 3.58
C LEU A 22 -1.13 4.59 2.19
N THR A 23 -1.04 5.63 1.36
CA THR A 23 -1.50 5.61 -0.03
C THR A 23 -0.78 4.54 -0.83
N MET A 24 0.56 4.47 -0.73
CA MET A 24 1.34 3.42 -1.39
C MET A 24 1.00 2.02 -0.88
N ALA A 25 0.68 1.86 0.40
CA ALA A 25 0.22 0.59 0.96
C ALA A 25 -1.15 0.17 0.37
N VAL A 26 -2.09 1.13 0.28
CA VAL A 26 -3.42 0.91 -0.31
C VAL A 26 -3.31 0.55 -1.79
N PHE A 27 -2.44 1.20 -2.55
CA PHE A 27 -2.18 0.83 -3.96
C PHE A 27 -1.64 -0.60 -4.07
N LEU A 28 -0.67 -0.98 -3.24
CA LEU A 28 -0.11 -2.34 -3.21
C LEU A 28 -1.16 -3.40 -2.85
N LEU A 29 -2.01 -3.11 -1.87
CA LEU A 29 -3.14 -3.97 -1.50
C LEU A 29 -4.19 -4.04 -2.62
N GLY A 30 -4.50 -2.91 -3.26
CA GLY A 30 -5.39 -2.85 -4.40
C GLY A 30 -4.89 -3.73 -5.56
N MET A 31 -3.60 -3.66 -5.87
CA MET A 31 -2.98 -4.54 -6.88
C MET A 31 -3.02 -6.02 -6.48
N ALA A 32 -2.81 -6.34 -5.20
CA ALA A 32 -2.93 -7.71 -4.70
C ALA A 32 -4.35 -8.25 -4.89
N VAL A 33 -5.36 -7.46 -4.53
CA VAL A 33 -6.79 -7.80 -4.71
C VAL A 33 -7.12 -7.95 -6.19
N VAL A 34 -6.64 -7.04 -7.05
CA VAL A 34 -6.82 -7.13 -8.50
C VAL A 34 -6.13 -8.36 -9.08
N MET A 35 -4.97 -8.77 -8.58
CA MET A 35 -4.33 -10.02 -9.01
C MET A 35 -5.09 -11.27 -8.55
N PHE A 36 -5.71 -11.24 -7.36
CA PHE A 36 -6.50 -12.35 -6.85
C PHE A 36 -7.85 -12.48 -7.56
N PHE A 37 -8.51 -11.34 -7.80
CA PHE A 37 -9.80 -11.24 -8.49
C PHE A 37 -9.68 -11.05 -10.01
N GLY A 38 -8.48 -10.90 -10.56
CA GLY A 38 -8.24 -10.72 -12.00
C GLY A 38 -8.67 -11.93 -12.83
N ASP A 39 -8.65 -13.13 -12.24
CA ASP A 39 -9.24 -14.33 -12.85
C ASP A 39 -10.75 -14.17 -13.07
N ARG A 40 -11.46 -13.51 -12.13
CA ARG A 40 -12.91 -13.26 -12.25
C ARG A 40 -13.21 -12.23 -13.34
N PHE A 41 -12.32 -11.26 -13.54
CA PHE A 41 -12.45 -10.22 -14.58
C PHE A 41 -11.99 -10.68 -15.97
N LYS A 42 -11.49 -11.91 -16.13
CA LYS A 42 -10.98 -12.47 -17.41
C LYS A 42 -10.01 -11.52 -18.14
N ILE A 43 -9.12 -10.87 -17.40
CA ILE A 43 -8.07 -10.04 -18.00
C ILE A 43 -7.08 -10.99 -18.67
N ILE A 44 -7.09 -11.02 -20.01
CA ILE A 44 -6.32 -11.97 -20.83
C ILE A 44 -4.81 -11.94 -20.46
N GLN A 45 -4.25 -10.75 -20.18
CA GLN A 45 -2.85 -10.58 -19.75
C GLN A 45 -2.51 -11.24 -18.40
N ILE A 46 -3.49 -11.48 -17.54
CA ILE A 46 -3.29 -12.04 -16.20
C ILE A 46 -3.63 -13.54 -16.16
N MET A 47 -4.40 -14.00 -17.14
CA MET A 47 -4.83 -15.40 -17.29
C MET A 47 -3.77 -16.27 -18.00
N ASP A 48 -2.94 -15.63 -18.84
CA ASP A 48 -1.83 -16.27 -19.56
C ASP A 48 -0.57 -16.42 -18.68
N VAL A 49 -0.52 -15.70 -17.56
CA VAL A 49 0.53 -15.85 -16.54
C VAL A 49 0.22 -17.07 -15.69
N ASP A 50 1.26 -17.87 -15.41
CA ASP A 50 1.18 -19.06 -14.57
C ASP A 50 0.43 -18.75 -13.26
N LYS A 51 -0.64 -19.51 -13.00
CA LYS A 51 -1.52 -19.30 -11.84
C LYS A 51 -0.71 -19.28 -10.54
N THR A 52 0.32 -20.12 -10.47
CA THR A 52 1.23 -20.22 -9.33
C THR A 52 1.94 -18.89 -9.09
N PHE A 53 2.49 -18.29 -10.15
CA PHE A 53 3.19 -17.02 -10.07
C PHE A 53 2.25 -15.88 -9.67
N ARG A 54 1.04 -15.86 -10.24
CA ARG A 54 0.04 -14.84 -9.90
C ARG A 54 -0.39 -14.90 -8.43
N TYR A 55 -0.68 -16.08 -7.93
CA TYR A 55 -1.03 -16.25 -6.52
C TYR A 55 0.14 -15.93 -5.59
N PHE A 56 1.37 -16.31 -5.97
CA PHE A 56 2.57 -15.99 -5.19
C PHE A 56 2.83 -14.47 -5.13
N PHE A 57 2.78 -13.79 -6.28
CA PHE A 57 2.97 -12.34 -6.36
C PHE A 57 1.86 -11.59 -5.63
N GLY A 58 0.61 -11.99 -5.83
CA GLY A 58 -0.53 -11.44 -5.08
C GLY A 58 -0.39 -11.63 -3.57
N SER A 59 0.10 -12.80 -3.13
CA SER A 59 0.34 -13.07 -1.69
C SER A 59 1.42 -12.16 -1.10
N ILE A 60 2.53 -11.95 -1.83
CA ILE A 60 3.59 -11.04 -1.39
C ILE A 60 3.08 -9.59 -1.34
N CYS A 61 2.35 -9.15 -2.36
CA CYS A 61 1.75 -7.80 -2.38
C CYS A 61 0.73 -7.63 -1.24
N LEU A 62 -0.05 -8.67 -0.91
CA LEU A 62 -1.01 -8.65 0.18
C LEU A 62 -0.31 -8.60 1.54
N LEU A 63 0.69 -9.46 1.78
CA LEU A 63 1.46 -9.48 3.01
C LEU A 63 2.25 -8.18 3.21
N TYR A 64 2.98 -7.73 2.19
CA TYR A 64 3.81 -6.53 2.26
C TYR A 64 2.96 -5.25 2.30
N GLY A 65 1.91 -5.17 1.47
CA GLY A 65 0.95 -4.08 1.47
C GLY A 65 0.18 -4.00 2.80
N GLY A 66 -0.24 -5.13 3.34
CA GLY A 66 -0.91 -5.23 4.63
C GLY A 66 0.00 -4.83 5.79
N PHE A 67 1.26 -5.28 5.77
CA PHE A 67 2.26 -4.86 6.77
C PHE A 67 2.56 -3.36 6.69
N ARG A 68 2.66 -2.79 5.49
CA ARG A 68 2.81 -1.34 5.30
C ARG A 68 1.58 -0.57 5.75
N LEU A 69 0.38 -1.07 5.48
CA LEU A 69 -0.88 -0.47 5.92
C LEU A 69 -0.98 -0.48 7.45
N TYR A 70 -0.69 -1.63 8.08
CA TYR A 70 -0.64 -1.77 9.54
C TYR A 70 0.36 -0.79 10.16
N ARG A 71 1.55 -0.65 9.55
CA ARG A 71 2.57 0.29 10.01
C ARG A 71 2.16 1.75 9.79
N GLY A 72 1.47 2.06 8.70
CA GLY A 72 0.97 3.40 8.39
C GLY A 72 -0.19 3.83 9.29
N ILE A 73 -1.05 2.91 9.70
CA ILE A 73 -2.17 3.16 10.63
C ILE A 73 -1.67 3.23 12.08
N LYS A 74 -0.73 2.36 12.45
CA LYS A 74 -0.16 2.32 13.81
C LYS A 74 0.96 3.35 14.04
N SER A 75 1.45 4.01 13.00
CA SER A 75 2.32 5.17 13.14
C SER A 75 1.50 6.38 13.61
N ASP A 76 0.89 6.23 14.79
CA ASP A 76 0.40 7.33 15.59
C ASP A 76 1.65 8.15 15.96
N TYR A 77 1.67 9.39 15.50
CA TYR A 77 2.73 10.36 15.75
C TYR A 77 2.31 11.29 16.88
#